data_AF-A0AAV0WPI4-F1
#
_entry.id   AF-A0AAV0WPI4-F1
#
_cell.length_a   1.000
_cell.length_b   1.000
_cell.length_c   1.000
_cell.angle_alpha   90.00
_cell.angle_beta   90.00
_cell.angle_gamma   90.00
#
_symmetry.space_group_name_H-M   'P 1'
#
loop_
_entity.id
_entity.type
_entity.pdbx_description
1 polymer ?
#
loop_
_entity_poly.entity_id
_entity_poly.type
_entity_poly.pdbx_seq_one_letter_code
_entity_poly.pdbx_strand_id
1 'polypeptide(L)'
;MSDCWKSYDCLKDESYTHLTVNHSIEFKNPDTGAHTNNVEWMWRLAKASMSQYCRKKRFYAGYLAKYIFLKSCRLQNIDTLTEFFQLCSIAYDPVDGVRADNVVESAESESGTGSEIESEDES
;
A
#
# COMPACT_ATOMS: atom_id res chain seq x y z
N MET A 1 3.93 -12.15 -16.78
CA MET A 1 3.48 -13.41 -17.38
C MET A 1 1.98 -13.51 -17.21
N SER A 2 1.25 -13.08 -18.23
CA SER A 2 -0.20 -13.19 -18.31
C SER A 2 -0.67 -13.42 -19.75
N ASP A 3 -1.97 -13.66 -19.90
CA ASP A 3 -2.64 -14.15 -21.12
C ASP A 3 -2.83 -13.08 -22.22
N CYS A 4 -1.85 -12.21 -22.44
CA CYS A 4 -1.96 -11.07 -23.39
C CYS A 4 -3.20 -10.19 -23.15
N TRP A 5 -3.65 -10.04 -21.90
CA TRP A 5 -4.80 -9.18 -21.62
C TRP A 5 -4.41 -7.71 -21.78
N LYS A 6 -5.12 -7.03 -22.69
CA LYS A 6 -4.99 -5.60 -23.03
C LYS A 6 -4.97 -4.62 -21.84
N SER A 7 -5.53 -4.99 -20.68
CA SER A 7 -5.44 -4.15 -19.48
C SER A 7 -4.03 -3.99 -18.95
N TYR A 8 -3.11 -4.90 -19.32
CA TYR A 8 -1.72 -4.90 -18.91
C TYR A 8 -0.81 -4.06 -19.82
N ASP A 9 -1.35 -3.42 -20.86
CA ASP A 9 -0.56 -2.53 -21.73
C ASP A 9 0.01 -1.34 -20.94
N CYS A 10 -0.64 -0.92 -19.85
CA CYS A 10 -0.16 0.14 -18.96
C CYS A 10 1.11 -0.22 -18.18
N LEU A 11 1.46 -1.52 -18.06
CA LEU A 11 2.71 -1.94 -17.41
C LEU A 11 3.95 -1.39 -18.14
N LYS A 12 3.82 -1.13 -19.44
CA LYS A 12 4.90 -0.56 -20.25
C LYS A 12 5.25 0.87 -19.79
N ASP A 13 4.25 1.61 -19.31
CA ASP A 13 4.41 2.97 -18.80
C ASP A 13 5.07 2.99 -17.41
N GLU A 14 4.99 1.87 -16.67
CA GLU A 14 5.63 1.67 -15.37
C GLU A 14 7.04 1.05 -15.48
N SER A 15 7.65 1.06 -16.67
CA SER A 15 8.97 0.45 -16.93
C SER A 15 9.03 -1.06 -16.67
N TYR A 16 7.88 -1.75 -16.70
CA TYR A 16 7.81 -3.19 -16.48
C TYR A 16 7.77 -3.96 -17.81
N THR A 17 8.76 -4.82 -18.04
CA THR A 17 8.76 -5.71 -19.22
C THR A 17 7.70 -6.80 -19.04
N HIS A 18 6.54 -6.61 -19.66
CA HIS A 18 5.47 -7.59 -19.59
C HIS A 18 5.77 -8.81 -20.46
N LEU A 19 6.16 -9.91 -19.81
CA LEU A 19 6.26 -11.21 -20.45
C LEU A 19 4.84 -11.79 -20.65
N THR A 20 4.53 -12.27 -21.85
CA THR A 20 3.21 -12.80 -22.24
C THR A 20 3.27 -14.29 -22.60
N VAL A 21 2.18 -15.02 -22.33
CA VAL A 21 1.97 -16.40 -22.82
C VAL A 21 0.71 -16.40 -23.68
N ASN A 22 0.81 -16.83 -24.92
CA ASN A 22 -0.34 -16.92 -25.81
C ASN A 22 -1.02 -18.30 -25.65
N HIS A 23 -2.05 -18.36 -24.81
CA HIS A 23 -2.80 -19.58 -24.52
C HIS A 23 -3.58 -20.17 -25.71
N SER A 24 -3.70 -19.46 -26.84
CA SER A 24 -4.30 -20.02 -28.06
C SER A 24 -3.29 -20.77 -28.94
N ILE A 25 -1.99 -20.65 -28.69
CA ILE A 25 -0.93 -21.13 -29.58
C ILE A 25 0.10 -22.00 -28.85
N GLU A 26 0.49 -21.68 -27.61
CA GLU A 26 1.56 -22.40 -26.91
C GLU A 26 1.32 -22.45 -25.38
N PHE A 27 1.48 -23.64 -24.78
CA PHE A 27 1.31 -23.87 -23.33
C PHE A 27 2.48 -23.32 -22.48
N LYS A 28 3.60 -23.03 -23.13
CA LYS A 28 4.81 -22.38 -22.57
C LYS A 28 5.15 -21.19 -23.46
N ASN A 29 5.78 -20.13 -22.98
CA ASN A 29 6.41 -19.20 -23.91
C ASN A 29 7.72 -19.84 -24.43
N PRO A 30 7.91 -20.08 -25.74
CA PRO A 30 9.04 -20.84 -26.26
C PRO A 30 10.36 -20.04 -26.20
N ASP A 31 10.31 -18.71 -26.23
CA ASP A 31 11.48 -17.84 -26.21
C ASP A 31 12.01 -17.59 -24.78
N THR A 32 11.14 -17.63 -23.78
CA THR A 32 11.49 -17.31 -22.38
C THR A 32 11.36 -18.50 -21.43
N GLY A 33 10.76 -19.61 -21.88
CA GLY A 33 10.52 -20.82 -21.09
C GLY A 33 9.59 -20.62 -19.89
N ALA A 34 9.01 -19.43 -19.72
CA ALA A 34 8.35 -19.07 -18.47
C ALA A 34 6.95 -19.69 -18.34
N HIS A 35 6.62 -20.08 -17.10
CA HIS A 35 5.42 -20.83 -16.75
C HIS A 35 4.49 -19.97 -15.89
N THR A 36 3.23 -19.82 -16.32
CA THR A 36 2.15 -19.21 -15.52
C THR A 36 1.79 -20.06 -14.30
N ASN A 37 2.10 -21.36 -14.33
CA ASN A 37 1.88 -22.32 -13.25
C ASN A 37 2.33 -21.81 -11.88
N ASN A 38 3.45 -21.10 -11.78
CA ASN A 38 3.93 -20.59 -10.49
C ASN A 38 3.01 -19.51 -9.91
N VAL A 39 2.48 -18.62 -10.76
CA VAL A 39 1.54 -17.57 -10.36
C VAL A 39 0.20 -18.19 -9.96
N GLU A 40 -0.30 -19.15 -10.74
CA GLU A 40 -1.53 -19.89 -10.44
C GLU A 40 -1.43 -20.68 -9.13
N TRP A 41 -0.31 -21.39 -8.94
CA TRP A 41 -0.03 -22.12 -7.70
C TRP A 41 0.04 -21.18 -6.50
N MET A 42 0.71 -20.04 -6.63
CA MET A 42 0.75 -19.03 -5.58
C MET A 42 -0.65 -18.53 -5.24
N TRP A 43 -1.48 -18.22 -6.24
CA TRP A 43 -2.85 -17.78 -6.00
C TRP A 43 -3.70 -18.85 -5.31
N ARG A 44 -3.50 -20.12 -5.67
CA ARG A 44 -4.18 -21.26 -5.04
C ARG A 44 -3.81 -21.37 -3.56
N LEU A 45 -2.53 -21.23 -3.22
CA LEU A 45 -2.04 -21.24 -1.84
C LEU A 45 -2.54 -20.04 -1.04
N ALA A 46 -2.53 -18.84 -1.63
CA ALA A 46 -3.04 -17.63 -1.00
C ALA A 46 -4.53 -17.80 -0.64
N LYS A 47 -5.34 -18.32 -1.56
CA LYS A 47 -6.76 -18.62 -1.31
C LYS A 47 -6.97 -19.66 -0.23
N ALA A 48 -6.16 -20.72 -0.20
CA ALA A 48 -6.24 -21.75 0.83
C ALA A 48 -5.87 -21.23 2.23
N SER A 49 -5.08 -20.16 2.32
CA SER A 49 -4.72 -19.53 3.61
C SER A 49 -5.83 -18.63 4.19
N MET A 50 -6.85 -18.30 3.40
CA MET A 50 -7.96 -17.47 3.85
C MET A 50 -9.00 -18.31 4.59
N SER A 51 -9.62 -17.73 5.62
CA SER A 51 -10.75 -18.36 6.31
C SER A 51 -11.92 -18.59 5.36
N GLN A 52 -12.55 -19.76 5.44
CA GLN A 52 -13.78 -20.10 4.72
C GLN A 52 -14.92 -19.12 5.07
N TYR A 53 -14.87 -18.57 6.29
CA TYR A 53 -15.86 -17.69 6.89
C TYR A 53 -15.43 -16.22 6.75
N CYS A 54 -16.40 -15.31 6.54
CA CYS A 54 -16.19 -13.86 6.44
C CYS A 54 -15.45 -13.34 5.18
N ARG A 55 -15.69 -13.93 3.99
CA ARG A 55 -15.23 -13.39 2.70
C ARG A 55 -15.98 -12.09 2.31
N LYS A 56 -15.67 -10.98 2.98
CA LYS A 56 -16.07 -9.64 2.50
C LYS A 56 -14.94 -9.08 1.63
N LYS A 57 -15.27 -8.60 0.43
CA LYS A 57 -14.29 -8.06 -0.54
C LYS A 57 -13.34 -7.01 0.07
N ARG A 58 -13.85 -6.18 0.98
CA ARG A 58 -13.06 -5.15 1.70
C ARG A 58 -11.84 -5.69 2.46
N PHE A 59 -11.81 -6.97 2.80
CA PHE A 59 -10.70 -7.59 3.55
C PHE A 59 -9.67 -8.29 2.66
N TYR A 60 -9.88 -8.37 1.35
CA TYR A 60 -9.00 -9.11 0.45
C TYR A 60 -7.57 -8.59 0.47
N ALA A 61 -7.40 -7.27 0.51
CA ALA A 61 -6.08 -6.64 0.64
C ALA A 61 -5.37 -7.11 1.92
N GLY A 62 -6.06 -7.11 3.06
CA GLY A 62 -5.49 -7.57 4.33
C GLY A 62 -5.14 -9.06 4.35
N TYR A 63 -5.98 -9.92 3.76
CA TYR A 63 -5.68 -11.34 3.65
C TYR A 63 -4.47 -11.62 2.76
N LEU A 64 -4.38 -10.91 1.63
CA LEU A 64 -3.24 -11.03 0.72
C LEU A 64 -1.96 -10.52 1.38
N ALA A 65 -2.02 -9.36 2.05
CA ALA A 65 -0.89 -8.80 2.79
C ALA A 65 -0.40 -9.77 3.87
N LYS A 66 -1.31 -10.34 4.66
CA LYS A 66 -0.97 -11.36 5.66
C LYS A 66 -0.28 -12.57 5.03
N TYR A 67 -0.82 -13.11 3.93
CA TYR A 67 -0.24 -14.29 3.27
C TYR A 67 1.18 -13.99 2.76
N ILE A 68 1.38 -12.86 2.08
CA ILE A 68 2.69 -12.44 1.57
C ILE A 68 3.67 -12.24 2.71
N PHE A 69 3.25 -11.55 3.78
CA PHE A 69 4.06 -11.32 4.98
C PHE A 69 4.54 -12.62 5.62
N LEU A 70 3.61 -13.55 5.90
CA LEU A 70 3.93 -14.86 6.48
C LEU A 70 4.86 -15.67 5.58
N LYS A 71 4.62 -15.64 4.27
CA LYS A 71 5.48 -16.33 3.29
C LYS A 71 6.89 -15.72 3.29
N SER A 72 7.01 -14.40 3.34
CA SER A 72 8.29 -13.70 3.38
C SER A 72 9.09 -14.05 4.64
N CYS A 73 8.46 -13.96 5.82
CA CYS A 73 9.09 -14.32 7.09
C CYS A 73 9.62 -15.77 7.06
N ARG A 74 8.82 -16.70 6.53
CA ARG A 74 9.22 -18.11 6.39
C ARG A 74 10.40 -18.31 5.44
N LEU A 75 10.46 -17.55 4.34
CA LEU A 75 11.57 -17.63 3.38
C LEU A 75 12.86 -17.06 3.94
N GLN A 76 12.77 -16.03 4.80
CA GLN A 76 13.90 -15.39 5.43
C GLN A 76 14.27 -16.01 6.79
N ASN A 77 13.49 -17.01 7.25
CA ASN A 77 13.63 -17.65 8.55
C ASN A 77 13.57 -16.67 9.74
N ILE A 78 12.65 -15.71 9.65
CA ILE A 78 12.43 -14.67 10.66
C ILE A 78 11.19 -15.01 11.50
N ASP A 79 11.27 -14.75 12.79
CA ASP A 79 10.11 -14.84 13.67
C ASP A 79 9.06 -13.78 13.27
N THR A 80 7.87 -14.28 12.92
CA THR A 80 6.79 -13.46 12.36
C THR A 80 6.30 -12.39 13.33
N LEU A 81 6.26 -12.69 14.63
CA LEU A 81 5.75 -11.77 15.63
C LEU A 81 6.75 -10.65 15.88
N THR A 82 8.04 -10.97 15.95
CA THR A 82 9.13 -10.00 16.07
C THR A 82 9.15 -9.04 14.88
N GLU A 83 9.11 -9.56 13.66
CA GLU A 83 9.09 -8.74 12.44
C GLU A 83 7.87 -7.80 12.42
N PHE A 84 6.70 -8.31 12.80
CA PHE A 84 5.49 -7.51 12.87
C PHE A 84 5.64 -6.32 13.82
N PHE A 85 6.17 -6.55 15.03
CA PHE A 85 6.39 -5.46 15.99
C PHE A 85 7.45 -4.46 15.55
N GLN A 86 8.51 -4.92 14.88
CA GLN A 86 9.51 -4.01 14.30
C GLN A 86 8.87 -3.09 13.26
N LEU A 87 8.10 -3.65 12.33
CA LEU A 87 7.35 -2.86 11.35
C LEU A 87 6.35 -1.90 12.02
N CYS A 88 5.64 -2.34 13.06
CA CYS A 88 4.76 -1.47 13.83
C CYS A 88 5.51 -0.34 14.53
N SER A 89 6.68 -0.60 15.13
CA SER A 89 7.47 0.46 15.78
C SER A 89 7.97 1.52 14.80
N ILE A 90 8.21 1.14 13.54
CA ILE A 90 8.60 2.08 12.48
C ILE A 90 7.38 2.86 11.99
N ALA A 91 6.23 2.20 11.87
CA ALA A 91 5.01 2.80 11.34
C ALA A 91 4.29 3.71 12.34
N TYR A 92 4.46 3.48 13.64
CA TYR A 92 3.87 4.28 14.70
C TYR A 92 4.98 5.02 15.46
N ASP A 93 5.20 6.29 15.11
CA ASP A 93 5.98 7.19 15.95
C ASP A 93 5.08 7.79 17.03
N PRO A 94 5.26 7.44 18.32
CA PRO A 94 4.44 8.01 19.40
C PRO A 94 4.68 9.52 19.61
N VAL A 95 5.71 10.13 18.99
CA VAL A 95 6.06 11.54 19.16
C VAL A 95 5.31 12.45 18.18
N ASP A 96 4.75 11.91 17.10
CA ASP A 96 4.00 12.70 16.10
C ASP A 96 2.72 13.34 16.68
N GLY A 97 2.10 12.71 17.68
CA GLY A 97 0.94 13.28 18.39
C GLY A 97 1.30 14.40 19.40
N VAL A 98 2.51 14.37 19.95
CA VAL A 98 2.95 15.30 21.02
C VAL A 98 3.32 16.68 20.44
N ARG A 99 3.70 16.76 19.16
CA ARG A 99 3.98 18.03 18.48
C ARG A 99 2.74 18.81 18.09
N ALA A 100 1.59 18.16 17.91
CA ALA A 100 0.35 18.83 17.50
C ALA A 100 -0.27 19.66 18.64
N ASP A 101 -0.11 19.23 19.90
CA ASP A 101 -0.73 19.88 21.06
C ASP A 101 0.09 21.06 21.61
N ASN A 102 1.40 21.14 21.31
CA ASN A 102 2.28 22.20 21.82
C ASN A 102 2.30 23.49 20.98
N VAL A 103 1.60 23.55 19.84
CA VAL A 103 1.60 24.74 18.95
C VAL A 103 0.50 25.75 19.31
N VAL A 104 -0.50 25.36 20.11
CA VAL A 104 -1.67 26.22 20.37
C VAL A 104 -1.45 27.19 21.55
N GLU A 105 -0.42 27.00 22.39
CA GLU A 105 -0.26 27.76 23.64
C GLU A 105 0.76 28.92 23.57
N SER A 106 1.17 29.38 22.38
CA SER A 106 2.16 30.47 22.24
C SER A 106 1.73 31.67 21.40
N ALA A 107 0.44 31.80 21.08
CA ALA A 107 -0.06 32.87 20.19
C ALA A 107 -1.00 33.90 20.85
N GLU A 108 -0.98 34.05 22.17
CA GLU A 108 -1.68 35.15 22.86
C GLU A 108 -0.73 36.03 23.69
N SER A 109 0.14 36.79 23.02
CA SER A 109 0.57 38.09 23.54
C SER A 109 1.19 38.92 22.42
N GLU A 110 0.48 39.97 22.01
CA GLU A 110 0.97 41.32 21.64
C GLU A 110 -0.17 42.01 20.86
N SER A 111 -0.96 42.86 21.52
CA SER A 111 -0.71 44.30 21.71
C SER A 111 -0.73 45.08 20.39
N GLY A 112 -1.84 45.76 20.11
CA GLY A 112 -1.94 46.70 18.99
C GLY A 112 -3.25 47.46 18.93
N THR A 113 -3.56 48.27 19.94
CA THR A 113 -4.63 49.28 19.84
C THR A 113 -4.01 50.58 19.34
N GLY A 114 -4.00 50.76 18.02
CA GLY A 114 -3.68 52.02 17.34
C GLY A 114 -4.96 52.67 16.82
N SER A 115 -5.20 53.89 17.26
CA SER A 115 -6.34 54.75 16.96
C SER A 115 -6.25 55.44 15.58
N GLU A 116 -7.42 55.91 15.11
CA GLU A 116 -7.63 57.12 14.27
C GLU A 116 -7.23 57.01 12.77
N ILE A 117 -7.99 57.43 11.74
CA ILE A 117 -9.08 58.40 11.53
C ILE A 117 -9.83 57.95 10.25
N GLU A 118 -11.16 58.00 10.22
CA GLU A 118 -11.91 58.21 8.97
C GLU A 118 -12.77 59.47 9.11
N SER A 119 -12.55 60.40 8.20
CA SER A 119 -13.23 61.68 8.06
C SER A 119 -13.99 61.71 6.74
N GLU A 120 -15.15 62.39 6.78
CA GLU A 120 -15.99 62.86 5.66
C GLU A 120 -16.91 61.78 5.05
N ASP A 121 -18.21 61.96 4.84
CA ASP A 121 -19.00 63.18 4.63
C ASP A 121 -20.49 62.86 4.85
N GLU A 122 -21.23 63.69 5.59
CA GLU A 122 -22.70 63.59 5.77
C GLU A 122 -23.33 64.85 5.18
N SER A 123 -24.37 64.68 4.36
CA SER A 123 -25.16 65.77 3.74
C SER A 123 -26.03 66.51 4.75
#